data_AF-A0A376CKH8-F1
#
_entry.id   AF-A0A376CKH8-F1
#
_cell.length_a   1.000
_cell.length_b   1.000
_cell.length_c   1.000
_cell.angle_alpha   90.00
_cell.angle_beta   90.00
_cell.angle_gamma   90.00
#
_symmetry.space_group_name_H-M   'P 1'
#
loop_
_entity.id
_entity.type
_entity.pdbx_description
1 polymer ?
#
loop_
_entity_poly.entity_id
_entity_poly.type
_entity_poly.pdbx_seq_one_letter_code
_entity_poly.pdbx_strand_id
1 'polypeptide(L)'
;MNGQTTWTTNEEGTLTVTGIHASDFEDNASVDSVVTYCAQETKAPSGFQLDKTLIPFVLTASESEQALREGDARGVYEYRIKMKNHKSQLPNTGGMGIGLLIVLGLLVIGGGAYAARRNTAAA
;
A
#
# COMPACT_ATOMS: atom_id res chain seq x y z
N MET A 1 11.66 7.62 23.06
CA MET A 1 10.57 6.81 22.47
C MET A 1 10.28 5.64 23.40
N ASN A 2 9.04 5.39 23.82
CA ASN A 2 8.66 4.29 24.73
C ASN A 2 8.77 2.89 24.07
N GLY A 3 9.84 2.63 23.31
CA GLY A 3 10.03 1.39 22.55
C GLY A 3 9.09 1.20 21.35
N GLN A 4 8.26 2.19 21.00
CA GLN A 4 7.35 2.11 19.86
C GLN A 4 8.12 2.26 18.53
N THR A 5 8.00 1.27 17.65
CA THR A 5 8.67 1.21 16.34
C THR A 5 7.69 1.09 15.16
N THR A 6 6.38 1.20 15.42
CA THR A 6 5.34 1.04 14.39
C THR A 6 4.21 2.04 14.61
N TRP A 7 3.75 2.62 13.50
CA TRP A 7 2.67 3.61 13.44
C TRP A 7 1.68 3.20 12.37
N THR A 8 0.41 3.54 12.58
CA THR A 8 -0.69 3.29 11.64
C THR A 8 -1.30 4.62 11.25
N THR A 9 -1.59 4.81 9.96
CA THR A 9 -2.29 5.99 9.47
C THR A 9 -3.72 6.04 10.02
N ASN A 10 -4.22 7.24 10.29
CA ASN A 10 -5.62 7.47 10.66
C ASN A 10 -6.56 7.40 9.42
N GLU A 11 -7.84 7.71 9.62
CA GLU A 11 -8.87 7.69 8.56
C GLU A 11 -8.60 8.69 7.43
N GLU A 12 -7.83 9.77 7.70
CA GLU A 12 -7.43 10.77 6.72
C GLU A 12 -6.15 10.38 5.95
N GLY A 13 -5.55 9.22 6.28
CA GLY A 13 -4.32 8.74 5.66
C GLY A 13 -3.06 9.44 6.18
N THR A 14 -3.12 10.07 7.36
CA THR A 14 -1.99 10.76 7.99
C THR A 14 -1.49 10.01 9.22
N LEU A 15 -0.21 10.21 9.56
CA LEU A 15 0.38 9.73 10.81
C LEU A 15 1.33 10.79 11.38
N THR A 16 1.42 10.86 12.70
CA THR A 16 2.35 11.76 13.39
C THR A 16 3.33 10.93 14.21
N VAL A 17 4.62 11.14 14.00
CA VAL A 17 5.70 10.55 14.82
C VAL A 17 6.38 11.66 15.59
N THR A 18 6.57 11.46 16.89
CA THR A 18 7.24 12.43 17.77
C THR A 18 8.49 11.83 18.40
N GLY A 19 9.40 12.71 18.84
CA GLY A 19 10.64 12.31 19.50
C GLY A 19 11.69 11.74 18.56
N ILE A 20 11.64 12.09 17.26
CA ILE A 20 12.74 11.87 16.31
C ILE A 20 13.76 12.99 16.53
N HIS A 21 15.04 12.62 16.57
CA HIS A 21 16.15 13.54 16.74
C HIS A 21 16.37 14.39 15.48
N ALA A 22 16.89 15.61 15.62
CA ALA A 22 17.24 16.44 14.47
C ALA A 22 18.48 15.86 13.76
N SER A 23 18.47 15.90 12.44
CA SER A 23 19.49 15.35 11.57
C SER A 23 20.82 16.10 11.63
N ASP A 24 20.82 17.38 12.02
CA ASP A 24 21.95 18.32 11.93
C ASP A 24 22.31 18.95 13.29
N PHE A 25 21.87 18.36 14.40
CA PHE A 25 22.12 18.92 15.74
C PHE A 25 22.32 17.81 16.77
N GLU A 26 23.52 17.72 17.35
CA GLU A 26 23.92 16.72 18.36
C GLU A 26 24.69 17.41 19.49
N ASP A 27 24.64 16.87 20.70
CA ASP A 27 25.42 17.36 21.85
C ASP A 27 25.37 18.89 22.06
N ASN A 28 24.16 19.47 21.88
CA ASN A 28 23.89 20.90 22.00
C ASN A 28 24.66 21.78 21.00
N ALA A 29 25.01 21.24 19.84
CA ALA A 29 25.68 21.96 18.76
C ALA A 29 25.17 21.50 17.38
N SER A 30 25.20 22.41 16.40
CA SER A 30 25.00 22.04 15.00
C SER A 30 26.16 21.18 14.51
N VAL A 31 25.85 20.15 13.73
CA VAL A 31 26.83 19.22 13.15
C VAL A 31 26.71 19.19 11.62
N ASP A 32 27.85 19.11 10.94
CA ASP A 32 27.89 19.04 9.46
C ASP A 32 27.48 17.66 8.94
N SER A 33 27.59 16.62 9.77
CA SER A 33 27.22 15.25 9.41
C SER A 33 25.72 15.05 9.58
N VAL A 34 24.98 15.12 8.47
CA VAL A 34 23.51 15.03 8.48
C VAL A 34 23.04 13.57 8.52
N VAL A 35 22.29 13.19 9.56
CA VAL A 35 21.63 11.88 9.65
C VAL A 35 20.39 11.84 8.75
N THR A 36 20.33 10.89 7.82
CA THR A 36 19.14 10.67 6.98
C THR A 36 18.26 9.58 7.55
N TYR A 37 16.96 9.86 7.70
CA TYR A 37 15.95 8.88 8.07
C TYR A 37 15.30 8.29 6.82
N CYS A 38 14.77 7.07 6.93
CA CYS A 38 13.97 6.46 5.86
C CYS A 38 12.62 6.01 6.40
N ALA A 39 11.55 6.34 5.69
CA ALA A 39 10.24 5.74 5.91
C ALA A 39 10.08 4.49 5.06
N GLN A 40 9.55 3.43 5.68
CA GLN A 40 9.24 2.16 5.03
C GLN A 40 7.78 1.78 5.30
N GLU A 41 7.02 1.50 4.25
CA GLU A 41 5.71 0.88 4.40
C GLU A 41 5.90 -0.58 4.79
N THR A 42 5.32 -0.99 5.91
CA THR A 42 5.36 -2.39 6.40
C THR A 42 4.07 -3.15 6.11
N LYS A 43 2.98 -2.43 5.85
CA LYS A 43 1.66 -2.97 5.55
C LYS A 43 0.85 -1.98 4.70
N ALA A 44 0.45 -2.41 3.51
CA ALA A 44 -0.44 -1.65 2.65
C ALA A 44 -1.90 -1.64 3.16
N PRO A 45 -2.67 -0.58 2.86
CA PRO A 45 -4.11 -0.57 3.04
C PRO A 45 -4.82 -1.65 2.21
N SER A 46 -6.05 -2.00 2.59
CA SER A 46 -6.85 -3.00 1.87
C SER A 46 -7.06 -2.62 0.40
N GLY A 47 -6.84 -3.58 -0.50
CA GLY A 47 -6.98 -3.39 -1.96
C GLY A 47 -5.76 -2.75 -2.65
N PHE A 48 -4.68 -2.48 -1.91
CA PHE A 48 -3.43 -1.95 -2.44
C PHE A 48 -2.28 -2.95 -2.25
N GLN A 49 -1.23 -2.80 -3.06
CA GLN A 49 0.01 -3.56 -3.01
C GLN A 49 1.02 -2.81 -2.15
N LEU A 50 1.72 -3.56 -1.29
CA LEU A 50 2.81 -3.07 -0.47
C LEU A 50 3.93 -2.46 -1.32
N ASP A 51 4.24 -1.18 -1.07
CA ASP A 51 5.41 -0.50 -1.65
C ASP A 51 6.62 -0.68 -0.72
N LYS A 52 7.65 -1.36 -1.20
CA LYS A 52 8.89 -1.63 -0.44
C LYS A 52 9.94 -0.53 -0.60
N THR A 53 9.62 0.54 -1.32
CA THR A 53 10.54 1.67 -1.54
C THR A 53 10.83 2.36 -0.22
N LEU A 54 12.12 2.58 0.08
CA LEU A 54 12.55 3.42 1.19
C LEU A 54 12.45 4.88 0.76
N ILE A 55 11.74 5.70 1.54
CA ILE A 55 11.59 7.13 1.25
C ILE A 55 12.49 7.92 2.22
N PRO A 56 13.61 8.48 1.75
CA PRO A 56 14.54 9.20 2.61
C PRO A 56 14.01 10.59 2.97
N PHE A 57 14.32 11.05 4.18
CA PHE A 57 14.01 12.39 4.66
C PHE A 57 15.01 12.88 5.71
N VAL A 58 15.07 14.19 5.88
CA VAL A 58 15.94 14.91 6.82
C VAL A 58 15.04 15.81 7.67
N LEU A 59 15.36 15.93 8.96
CA LEU A 59 14.65 16.80 9.90
C LEU A 59 15.68 17.77 10.51
N THR A 60 15.74 19.03 10.10
CA THR A 60 16.77 19.95 10.63
C THR A 60 16.32 20.59 11.95
N ALA A 61 17.22 20.99 12.83
CA ALA A 61 16.85 21.72 14.04
C ALA A 61 16.21 23.08 13.72
N SER A 62 16.68 23.74 12.65
CA SER A 62 16.19 25.05 12.24
C SER A 62 14.70 25.07 11.87
N GLU A 63 14.18 23.98 11.32
CA GLU A 63 12.77 23.85 11.00
C GLU A 63 11.94 23.82 12.31
N SER A 64 12.47 23.28 13.42
CA SER A 64 11.69 22.97 14.64
C SER A 64 11.50 24.24 15.42
N GLU A 65 12.54 25.04 15.46
CA GLU A 65 12.50 26.39 15.99
C GLU A 65 11.47 27.24 15.25
N GLN A 66 11.31 27.07 13.94
CA GLN A 66 10.28 27.78 13.18
C GLN A 66 8.88 27.31 13.58
N ALA A 67 8.63 26.00 13.65
CA ALA A 67 7.34 25.46 14.10
C ALA A 67 6.98 25.92 15.53
N LEU A 68 7.96 25.94 16.44
CA LEU A 68 7.80 26.47 17.81
C LEU A 68 7.46 27.97 17.80
N ARG A 69 8.11 28.76 16.93
CA ARG A 69 7.83 30.21 16.76
C ARG A 69 6.45 30.48 16.18
N GLU A 70 5.92 29.58 15.36
CA GLU A 70 4.56 29.65 14.79
C GLU A 70 3.47 29.21 15.77
N GLY A 71 3.83 28.88 17.02
CA GLY A 71 2.88 28.58 18.10
C GLY A 71 2.54 27.10 18.25
N ASP A 72 3.20 26.21 17.51
CA ASP A 72 3.12 24.78 17.79
C ASP A 72 4.04 24.44 18.97
N ALA A 73 3.45 24.42 20.18
CA ALA A 73 4.15 24.10 21.43
C ALA A 73 4.79 22.71 21.47
N ARG A 74 4.54 21.85 20.48
CA ARG A 74 5.13 20.52 20.37
C ARG A 74 6.28 20.45 19.37
N GLY A 75 6.54 21.51 18.59
CA GLY A 75 7.52 21.53 17.51
C GLY A 75 7.25 20.42 16.48
N VAL A 76 5.98 20.10 16.22
CA VAL A 76 5.60 18.99 15.33
C VAL A 76 5.78 19.44 13.88
N TYR A 77 6.57 18.66 13.16
CA TYR A 77 6.70 18.79 11.72
C TYR A 77 5.63 18.00 10.98
N GLU A 78 5.02 18.61 9.97
CA GLU A 78 4.36 17.88 8.90
C GLU A 78 5.37 17.49 7.82
N TYR A 79 6.12 16.42 8.02
CA TYR A 79 6.85 15.82 6.89
C TYR A 79 5.89 14.95 6.07
N ARG A 80 5.40 15.50 4.95
CA ARG A 80 4.44 14.82 4.06
C ARG A 80 5.16 13.82 3.16
N ILE A 81 5.28 12.59 3.63
CA ILE A 81 5.71 11.47 2.80
C ILE A 81 4.53 11.08 1.91
N LYS A 82 4.64 11.34 0.61
CA LYS A 82 3.69 10.81 -0.38
C LYS A 82 4.04 9.36 -0.69
N MET A 83 3.44 8.42 0.04
CA MET A 83 3.42 7.01 -0.34
C MET A 83 2.37 6.78 -1.43
N LYS A 84 2.78 6.28 -2.59
CA LYS A 84 1.86 5.95 -3.68
C LYS A 84 1.44 4.48 -3.56
N ASN A 85 0.23 4.27 -3.06
CA ASN A 85 -0.35 2.95 -2.99
C ASN A 85 -0.86 2.51 -4.38
N HIS A 86 -0.36 1.38 -4.89
CA HIS A 86 -0.75 0.83 -6.19
C HIS A 86 -1.84 -0.23 -6.02
N LYS A 87 -2.97 -0.13 -6.74
CA LYS A 87 -3.97 -1.21 -6.71
C LYS A 87 -3.45 -2.43 -7.45
N SER A 88 -3.61 -3.60 -6.84
CA SER A 88 -3.34 -4.86 -7.53
C SER A 88 -4.40 -5.05 -8.62
N GLN A 89 -4.04 -4.80 -9.88
CA GLN A 89 -4.87 -5.13 -11.02
C GLN A 89 -4.43 -6.51 -11.52
N LEU A 90 -4.87 -7.57 -10.84
CA LEU A 90 -4.83 -8.88 -11.45
C LEU A 90 -5.82 -8.85 -12.62
N PRO A 91 -5.38 -9.04 -13.88
CA PRO A 91 -6.32 -9.18 -14.98
C PRO A 91 -7.24 -10.37 -14.65
N ASN A 92 -8.53 -10.25 -14.95
CA ASN A 92 -9.49 -11.34 -14.82
C ASN A 92 -9.09 -12.48 -15.77
N THR A 93 -8.18 -13.37 -15.35
CA THR A 93 -7.60 -14.43 -16.18
C THR A 93 -8.44 -15.71 -16.25
N GLY A 94 -9.57 -15.80 -15.55
CA GLY A 94 -10.31 -17.06 -15.41
C GLY A 94 -11.77 -17.10 -15.87
N GLY A 95 -12.49 -15.97 -15.90
CA GLY A 95 -13.96 -16.01 -15.97
C GLY A 95 -14.54 -16.37 -17.34
N MET A 96 -13.96 -15.86 -18.42
CA MET A 96 -14.61 -15.90 -19.75
C MET A 96 -14.32 -17.21 -20.51
N GLY A 97 -13.12 -17.78 -20.36
CA GLY A 97 -12.74 -19.03 -21.05
C GLY A 97 -13.48 -20.27 -20.54
N ILE A 98 -13.75 -20.34 -19.23
CA ILE A 98 -14.46 -21.46 -18.61
C ILE A 98 -15.94 -21.49 -19.04
N GLY A 99 -16.58 -20.34 -19.20
CA GLY A 99 -17.97 -20.24 -19.67
C GLY A 99 -18.17 -20.86 -21.05
N LEU A 100 -17.24 -20.62 -21.98
CA LEU A 100 -17.29 -21.20 -23.32
C LEU A 100 -17.16 -22.73 -23.28
N LEU A 101 -16.26 -23.28 -22.44
CA LEU A 101 -16.09 -24.73 -22.29
C LEU A 101 -17.32 -25.42 -21.71
N ILE A 102 -17.99 -24.79 -20.74
CA ILE A 102 -19.24 -25.31 -20.17
C ILE A 102 -20.33 -25.37 -21.24
N VAL A 103 -20.51 -24.31 -22.03
CA VAL A 103 -21.51 -24.27 -23.11
C VAL A 103 -21.22 -25.34 -24.16
N LEU A 104 -19.96 -25.48 -24.59
CA LEU A 104 -19.55 -26.51 -25.55
C LEU A 104 -19.78 -27.93 -25.00
N GLY A 105 -19.44 -28.17 -23.72
CA GLY A 105 -19.68 -29.47 -23.07
C GLY A 105 -21.17 -29.82 -23.03
N LEU A 106 -22.03 -28.87 -22.66
CA LEU A 106 -23.49 -29.07 -22.66
C LEU A 106 -24.04 -29.31 -24.07
N LEU A 107 -23.52 -28.64 -25.09
CA LEU A 107 -23.90 -28.87 -26.49
C LEU A 107 -23.53 -30.28 -26.96
N VAL A 108 -22.34 -30.78 -26.63
CA VAL A 108 -21.90 -32.14 -26.99
C VAL A 108 -22.79 -33.18 -26.31
N ILE A 109 -23.06 -33.02 -25.01
CA ILE A 109 -23.93 -33.93 -24.23
C ILE A 109 -25.36 -33.91 -24.80
N GLY A 110 -25.94 -32.73 -25.00
CA GLY A 110 -27.30 -32.56 -25.53
C GLY A 110 -27.45 -33.09 -26.95
N GLY A 111 -26.49 -32.79 -27.83
CA GLY A 111 -26.46 -33.28 -29.21
C GLY A 111 -26.34 -34.80 -29.28
N GLY A 112 -25.49 -35.40 -28.45
CA GLY A 112 -25.35 -36.85 -28.34
C GLY A 112 -26.63 -37.55 -27.87
N ALA A 113 -27.27 -37.04 -26.81
CA ALA A 113 -28.52 -37.58 -26.29
C ALA A 113 -29.67 -37.47 -27.30
N TYR A 114 -29.78 -36.34 -28.00
CA TYR A 114 -30.77 -36.14 -29.06
C TYR A 114 -30.56 -37.11 -30.23
N ALA A 115 -29.31 -37.27 -30.68
CA ALA A 115 -28.96 -38.17 -31.76
C ALA A 115 -29.21 -39.65 -31.42
N ALA A 116 -28.94 -40.07 -30.18
CA ALA A 116 -29.25 -41.41 -29.72
C ALA A 116 -30.77 -41.67 -29.73
N ARG A 117 -31.56 -40.75 -29.15
CA ARG A 117 -33.02 -40.88 -29.07
C ARG A 117 -33.70 -41.01 -30.44
N ARG A 118 -33.26 -40.24 -31.45
CA ARG A 118 -33.81 -40.37 -32.81
C ARG A 118 -33.47 -41.71 -33.46
N ASN A 119 -32.31 -42.29 -33.13
CA ASN A 119 -31.89 -43.58 -33.70
C ASN A 119 -32.64 -44.75 -33.05
N THR A 120 -32.96 -44.66 -31.76
CA THR A 120 -33.80 -45.67 -31.07
C THR A 120 -35.25 -45.62 -31.50
N ALA A 121 -35.76 -44.46 -31.94
CA ALA A 121 -37.11 -44.33 -32.50
C ALA A 121 -37.23 -44.80 -33.97
N ALA A 122 -36.11 -45.08 -34.63
CA ALA A 122 -36.03 -45.57 -36.01
C ALA A 122 -35.63 -47.05 -36.10
N ALA A 123 -35.40 -47.72 -34.96
CA ALA A 123 -35.04 -49.13 -34.83
C ALA A 123 -36.23 -49.95 -34.31
#